data_AF-C6JT62-F1
#
_entry.id   AF-C6JT62-F1
#
_cell.length_a   1.000
_cell.length_b   1.000
_cell.length_c   1.000
_cell.angle_alpha   90.00
_cell.angle_beta   90.00
_cell.angle_gamma   90.00
#
_symmetry.space_group_name_H-M   'P 1'
#
loop_
_entity.id
_entity.type
_entity.pdbx_description
1 polymer ?
#
loop_
_entity_poly.entity_id
_entity_poly.type
_entity_poly.pdbx_seq_one_letter_code
_entity_poly.pdbx_strand_id
1 'polypeptide(L)'
;VSIDNTSCTDCTLIKVDSMNKPGILLEVVQILADLDLIITKAYVSSDGGWFMDAVFHATDQQGNKITDRKTIDYIEKVLGPNGHLTDRIKMWPGKRVGIHSIGDYTAIELTGKDRPGLLSEISAVLAGL
;
A
#
# COMPACT_ATOMS: atom_id res chain seq x y z
N VAL A 1 6.63 6.87 5.68
CA VAL A 1 6.66 6.63 4.23
C VAL A 1 8.07 6.25 3.79
N SER A 2 8.21 5.31 2.86
CA SER A 2 9.47 5.00 2.19
C SER A 2 9.24 4.76 0.71
N ILE A 3 10.24 5.12 -0.11
CA ILE A 3 10.20 4.97 -1.56
C ILE A 3 11.28 3.96 -1.96
N ASP A 4 10.87 2.90 -2.65
CA ASP A 4 11.72 1.78 -3.04
C ASP A 4 11.66 1.57 -4.55
N ASN A 5 12.76 1.90 -5.21
CA ASN A 5 12.97 1.75 -6.66
C ASN A 5 13.73 0.48 -7.04
N THR A 6 14.01 -0.39 -6.07
CA THR A 6 14.91 -1.55 -6.24
C THR A 6 14.17 -2.88 -6.27
N SER A 7 13.13 -3.05 -5.45
CA SER A 7 12.42 -4.33 -5.30
C SER A 7 11.46 -4.68 -6.45
N CYS A 8 11.07 -3.70 -7.28
CA CYS A 8 10.26 -3.88 -8.48
C CYS A 8 11.07 -3.44 -9.69
N THR A 9 11.12 -4.23 -10.77
CA THR A 9 11.87 -3.86 -12.00
C THR A 9 11.20 -2.74 -12.77
N ASP A 10 9.86 -2.72 -12.78
CA ASP A 10 9.08 -1.93 -13.72
C ASP A 10 8.40 -0.72 -13.07
N CYS A 11 8.53 -0.56 -11.75
CA CYS A 11 7.75 0.40 -10.99
C CYS A 11 8.45 0.89 -9.72
N THR A 12 7.98 2.01 -9.20
CA THR A 12 8.37 2.54 -7.89
C THR A 12 7.40 2.04 -6.84
N LEU A 13 7.91 1.45 -5.75
CA LEU A 13 7.11 1.09 -4.60
C LEU A 13 7.05 2.25 -3.62
N ILE A 14 5.85 2.75 -3.34
CA ILE A 14 5.59 3.77 -2.33
C ILE A 14 4.93 3.07 -1.15
N LYS A 15 5.68 2.97 -0.05
CA LYS A 15 5.26 2.29 1.18
C LYS A 15 4.81 3.34 2.20
N VAL A 16 3.55 3.28 2.61
CA VAL A 16 2.96 4.23 3.56
C VAL A 16 2.55 3.46 4.79
N ASP A 17 3.07 3.86 5.95
CA ASP A 17 2.72 3.37 7.28
C ASP A 17 2.14 4.51 8.10
N SER A 18 1.00 4.28 8.76
CA SER A 18 0.21 5.29 9.47
C SER A 18 -0.75 4.68 10.52
N MET A 19 -1.41 5.55 11.26
CA MET A 19 -2.53 5.17 12.14
C MET A 19 -3.85 5.13 11.38
N ASN A 20 -4.80 4.30 11.84
CA ASN A 20 -6.16 4.24 11.28
C ASN A 20 -6.97 5.49 11.55
N LYS A 21 -6.82 6.45 10.65
CA LYS A 21 -7.62 7.68 10.62
C LYS A 21 -8.58 7.63 9.44
N PRO A 22 -9.86 8.01 9.63
CA PRO A 22 -10.81 8.11 8.53
C PRO A 22 -10.25 8.99 7.39
N GLY A 23 -10.31 8.49 6.16
CA GLY A 23 -9.95 9.25 4.95
C GLY A 23 -8.49 9.14 4.49
N ILE A 24 -7.59 8.56 5.29
CA ILE A 24 -6.15 8.53 4.97
C ILE A 24 -5.82 7.82 3.65
N LEU A 25 -6.51 6.72 3.29
CA LEU A 25 -6.30 6.04 2.00
C LEU A 25 -6.68 6.94 0.81
N LEU A 26 -7.82 7.62 0.92
CA LEU A 26 -8.26 8.55 -0.13
C LEU A 26 -7.23 9.68 -0.30
N GLU A 27 -6.69 10.15 0.80
CA GLU A 27 -5.70 11.21 0.79
C GLU A 27 -4.40 10.81 0.09
N VAL A 28 -3.88 9.63 0.42
CA VAL A 28 -2.69 9.08 -0.24
C VAL A 28 -2.93 8.98 -1.74
N VAL A 29 -4.08 8.41 -2.14
CA VAL A 29 -4.43 8.28 -3.56
C VAL A 29 -4.58 9.65 -4.24
N GLN A 30 -5.17 10.64 -3.56
CA GLN A 30 -5.29 12.00 -4.08
C GLN A 30 -3.92 12.66 -4.28
N ILE A 31 -3.01 12.56 -3.33
CA ILE A 31 -1.65 13.12 -3.45
C ILE A 31 -0.90 12.48 -4.63
N LEU A 32 -0.98 11.16 -4.78
CA LEU A 32 -0.34 10.48 -5.91
C LEU A 32 -0.97 10.88 -7.24
N ALA A 33 -2.30 11.03 -7.30
CA ALA A 33 -3.00 11.49 -8.49
C ALA A 33 -2.70 12.96 -8.84
N ASP A 34 -2.60 13.85 -7.84
CA ASP A 34 -2.23 15.27 -8.01
C ASP A 34 -0.80 15.43 -8.58
N LEU A 35 0.05 14.41 -8.40
CA LEU A 35 1.40 14.32 -8.96
C LEU A 35 1.45 13.63 -10.33
N ASP A 36 0.29 13.37 -10.94
CA ASP A 36 0.15 12.66 -12.23
C ASP A 36 0.78 11.25 -12.24
N LEU A 37 0.89 10.62 -11.06
CA LEU A 37 1.42 9.27 -10.94
C LEU A 37 0.34 8.24 -11.23
N ILE A 38 0.74 7.19 -11.96
CA ILE A 38 -0.15 6.08 -12.32
C ILE A 38 0.04 4.97 -11.29
N ILE A 39 -1.01 4.65 -10.53
CA ILE A 39 -1.04 3.51 -9.62
C ILE A 39 -1.50 2.28 -10.41
N THR A 40 -0.62 1.29 -10.58
CA THR A 40 -0.92 0.07 -11.35
C THR A 40 -1.50 -1.04 -10.48
N LYS A 41 -1.04 -1.14 -9.23
CA LYS A 41 -1.54 -2.06 -8.21
C LYS A 41 -1.24 -1.53 -6.82
N ALA A 42 -2.07 -1.88 -5.84
CA ALA A 42 -1.86 -1.50 -4.45
C ALA A 42 -2.24 -2.66 -3.53
N TYR A 43 -1.41 -2.90 -2.52
CA TYR A 43 -1.72 -3.83 -1.42
C TYR A 43 -2.00 -3.03 -0.17
N VAL A 44 -3.08 -3.39 0.51
CA VAL A 44 -3.70 -2.58 1.55
C VAL A 44 -4.10 -3.50 2.71
N SER A 45 -3.41 -3.40 3.84
CA SER A 45 -3.74 -4.18 5.05
C SER A 45 -3.93 -3.27 6.26
N SER A 46 -4.99 -3.50 7.04
CA SER A 46 -5.27 -2.81 8.31
C SER A 46 -5.66 -3.84 9.37
N ASP A 47 -4.99 -3.80 10.50
CA ASP A 47 -5.23 -4.67 11.65
C ASP A 47 -5.34 -3.85 12.95
N GLY A 48 -6.24 -4.24 13.87
CA GLY A 48 -6.20 -3.85 15.29
C GLY A 48 -6.08 -2.36 15.68
N GLY A 49 -6.32 -1.40 14.77
CA GLY A 49 -6.15 0.05 15.00
C GLY A 49 -5.00 0.70 14.22
N TRP A 50 -4.15 -0.08 13.55
CA TRP A 50 -3.13 0.39 12.62
C TRP A 50 -3.68 0.39 11.18
N PHE A 51 -3.25 1.38 10.41
CA PHE A 51 -3.66 1.57 9.01
C PHE A 51 -2.50 2.26 8.31
N MET A 52 -1.61 1.57 7.62
CA MET A 52 -1.67 0.27 7.00
C MET A 52 -0.22 -0.07 6.65
N ASP A 53 0.11 -1.32 6.34
CA ASP A 53 1.24 -1.56 5.43
C ASP A 53 0.73 -1.37 4.00
N ALA A 54 0.63 -0.10 3.56
CA ALA A 54 0.14 0.24 2.22
C ALA A 54 1.31 0.22 1.24
N VAL A 55 1.25 -0.62 0.22
CA VAL A 55 2.28 -0.65 -0.84
C VAL A 55 1.65 -0.32 -2.18
N PHE A 56 1.90 0.89 -2.66
CA PHE A 56 1.46 1.33 -3.99
C PHE A 56 2.57 1.10 -5.01
N HIS A 57 2.22 0.49 -6.13
CA HIS A 57 3.10 0.35 -7.28
C HIS A 57 2.77 1.47 -8.24
N ALA A 58 3.66 2.46 -8.31
CA ALA A 58 3.46 3.69 -9.05
C ALA A 58 4.48 3.84 -10.19
N THR A 59 4.04 4.46 -11.27
CA THR A 59 4.89 4.90 -12.38
C THR A 59 4.59 6.37 -12.69
N ASP A 60 5.47 7.01 -13.45
CA ASP A 60 5.13 8.27 -14.11
C ASP A 60 4.09 8.06 -15.24
N GLN A 61 3.70 9.15 -15.90
CA GLN A 61 2.75 9.13 -17.02
C GLN A 61 3.24 8.32 -18.24
N GLN A 62 4.55 8.07 -18.35
CA GLN A 62 5.17 7.32 -19.43
C GLN A 62 5.34 5.83 -19.07
N GLY A 63 4.93 5.42 -17.87
CA GLY A 63 5.08 4.05 -17.38
C GLY A 63 6.45 3.75 -16.78
N ASN A 64 7.30 4.76 -16.54
CA ASN A 64 8.62 4.57 -15.96
C ASN A 64 8.64 4.74 -14.44
N LYS A 65 9.72 4.32 -13.82
CA LYS A 65 9.98 4.58 -12.41
C LYS A 65 10.11 6.07 -12.12
N ILE A 66 9.61 6.47 -10.96
CA ILE A 66 9.74 7.82 -10.41
C ILE A 66 11.20 7.98 -9.97
N THR A 67 11.97 8.75 -10.75
CA THR A 67 13.38 9.04 -10.47
C THR A 67 13.64 10.51 -10.16
N ASP A 68 12.68 11.40 -10.44
CA ASP A 68 12.77 12.80 -10.11
C ASP A 68 12.81 13.00 -8.59
N ARG A 69 13.94 13.52 -8.11
CA ARG A 69 14.19 13.67 -6.68
C ARG A 69 13.21 14.65 -6.03
N LYS A 70 12.76 15.69 -6.74
CA LYS A 70 11.81 16.67 -6.20
C LYS A 70 10.46 16.03 -5.91
N THR A 71 9.98 15.18 -6.82
CA THR A 71 8.75 14.40 -6.64
C THR A 71 8.89 13.44 -5.46
N ILE A 72 9.99 12.71 -5.36
CA ILE A 72 10.28 11.80 -4.25
C ILE A 72 10.31 12.55 -2.91
N ASP A 73 11.07 13.64 -2.83
CA ASP A 73 11.17 14.47 -1.62
C ASP A 73 9.80 15.06 -1.22
N TYR A 74 8.99 15.46 -2.21
CA TYR A 74 7.65 15.96 -1.97
C TYR A 74 6.74 14.89 -1.38
N ILE A 75 6.71 13.68 -1.96
CA ILE A 75 5.95 12.54 -1.44
C ILE A 75 6.38 12.20 -0.01
N GLU A 76 7.70 12.12 0.23
CA GLU A 76 8.24 11.86 1.57
C GLU A 76 7.83 12.92 2.59
N LYS A 77 7.79 14.19 2.16
CA LYS A 77 7.38 15.30 3.00
C LYS A 77 5.88 15.27 3.32
N VAL A 78 5.01 15.07 2.33
CA VAL A 78 3.56 15.17 2.52
C VAL A 78 2.96 13.91 3.13
N LEU A 79 3.48 12.73 2.80
CA LEU A 79 3.05 11.44 3.38
C LEU A 79 3.90 11.01 4.59
N GLY A 80 4.91 11.80 4.95
CA GLY A 80 5.76 11.55 6.10
C GLY A 80 5.11 11.95 7.44
N PRO A 81 5.81 11.71 8.57
CA PRO A 81 5.30 11.99 9.91
C PRO A 81 4.90 13.45 10.15
N ASN A 82 5.54 14.38 9.42
CA ASN A 82 5.30 15.82 9.50
C ASN A 82 4.27 16.31 8.47
N GLY A 83 3.67 15.41 7.70
CA GLY A 83 2.59 15.73 6.77
C GLY A 83 1.34 16.13 7.54
N HIS A 84 0.92 17.39 7.42
CA HIS A 84 -0.41 17.83 7.86
C HIS A 84 -1.47 17.32 6.88
N LEU A 85 -1.70 16.01 6.93
CA LEU A 85 -2.65 15.30 6.08
C LEU A 85 -4.12 15.71 6.41
N THR A 86 -4.36 16.10 7.65
CA THR A 86 -5.70 16.35 8.18
C THR A 86 -6.39 17.64 7.71
N ASP A 87 -5.71 18.57 7.04
CA ASP A 87 -6.26 19.92 6.75
C ASP A 87 -6.93 20.06 5.37
N ARG A 88 -6.70 19.11 4.44
CA ARG A 88 -7.14 19.27 3.03
C ARG A 88 -8.45 18.57 2.67
N ILE A 89 -8.97 17.65 3.49
CA ILE A 89 -10.19 16.90 3.16
C ILE A 89 -11.42 17.60 3.76
N LYS A 90 -12.12 18.39 2.94
CA LYS A 90 -13.53 18.70 3.21
C LYS A 90 -14.34 17.40 3.12
N MET A 91 -14.95 17.00 4.23
CA MET A 91 -15.79 15.79 4.36
C MET A 91 -16.73 15.62 3.16
N TRP A 92 -16.45 14.64 2.31
CA TRP A 92 -17.39 14.18 1.30
C TRP A 92 -18.28 13.09 1.95
N PRO A 93 -19.62 13.12 1.79
CA PRO A 93 -20.48 12.08 2.36
C PRO A 93 -20.08 10.73 1.78
N GLY A 94 -19.74 9.80 2.66
CA GLY A 94 -19.11 8.52 2.33
C GLY A 94 -19.85 7.76 1.22
N LYS A 95 -19.24 7.69 0.04
CA LYS A 95 -19.64 6.76 -1.00
C LYS A 95 -19.04 5.41 -0.64
N ARG A 96 -19.90 4.41 -0.41
CA ARG A 96 -19.45 3.03 -0.17
C ARG A 96 -18.78 2.54 -1.46
N VAL A 97 -17.49 2.24 -1.39
CA VAL A 97 -16.77 1.60 -2.49
C VAL A 97 -17.24 0.15 -2.53
N GLY A 98 -17.80 -0.28 -3.67
CA GLY A 98 -18.19 -1.67 -3.87
C GLY A 98 -16.96 -2.56 -3.82
N ILE A 99 -16.99 -3.60 -3.01
CA ILE A 99 -15.97 -4.64 -3.00
C ILE A 99 -16.26 -5.56 -4.18
N HIS A 100 -15.47 -5.45 -5.24
CA HIS A 100 -15.47 -6.43 -6.31
C HIS A 100 -14.51 -7.56 -5.91
N SER A 101 -15.04 -8.76 -5.69
CA SER A 101 -14.21 -9.95 -5.52
C SER A 101 -13.55 -10.26 -6.86
N ILE A 102 -12.23 -10.12 -6.93
CA ILE A 102 -11.43 -10.45 -8.10
C ILE A 102 -10.90 -11.88 -7.92
N GLY A 103 -11.47 -12.85 -8.64
CA GLY A 103 -10.83 -14.15 -8.92
C GLY A 103 -11.04 -15.30 -7.92
N ASP A 104 -10.75 -16.50 -8.41
CA ASP A 104 -10.74 -17.76 -7.65
C ASP A 104 -9.45 -17.84 -6.79
N TYR A 105 -9.47 -17.27 -5.59
CA TYR A 105 -8.38 -17.47 -4.65
C TYR A 105 -8.49 -18.83 -3.96
N THR A 106 -7.37 -19.55 -3.84
CA THR A 106 -7.29 -20.73 -2.98
C THR A 106 -7.14 -20.27 -1.54
N ALA A 107 -8.13 -20.56 -0.70
CA ALA A 107 -8.05 -20.35 0.74
C ALA A 107 -7.59 -21.65 1.43
N ILE A 108 -6.63 -21.54 2.35
CA ILE A 108 -6.15 -22.66 3.17
C ILE A 108 -6.44 -22.33 4.63
N GLU A 109 -7.23 -23.18 5.28
CA GLU A 109 -7.50 -23.11 6.72
C GLU A 109 -6.73 -24.23 7.43
N LEU A 110 -6.07 -23.89 8.54
CA LEU A 110 -5.26 -24.83 9.32
C LEU A 110 -5.76 -24.83 10.77
N THR A 111 -6.09 -26.02 11.29
CA THR A 111 -6.47 -26.22 12.68
C THR A 111 -5.64 -27.36 13.27
N GLY A 112 -5.05 -27.14 14.44
CA GLY A 112 -4.23 -28.14 15.11
C GLY A 112 -3.45 -27.58 16.29
N LYS A 113 -2.69 -28.44 16.98
CA LYS A 113 -1.76 -28.01 18.02
C LYS A 113 -0.52 -27.39 17.38
N ASP A 114 -0.11 -26.25 17.90
CA ASP A 114 1.12 -25.58 17.48
C ASP A 114 2.36 -26.44 17.83
N ARG A 115 3.42 -26.29 17.03
CA ARG A 115 4.75 -26.83 17.30
C ARG A 115 5.82 -25.91 16.70
N PRO A 116 7.01 -25.80 17.32
CA PRO A 116 8.13 -25.09 16.71
C PRO A 116 8.39 -25.60 15.28
N GLY A 117 8.49 -24.68 14.32
CA GLY A 117 8.77 -24.99 12.92
C GLY A 117 7.54 -25.21 12.03
N LEU A 118 6.32 -25.34 12.58
CA LEU A 118 5.11 -25.63 11.80
C LEU A 118 4.89 -24.66 10.63
N LEU A 119 4.90 -23.35 10.88
CA LEU A 119 4.73 -22.34 9.82
C LEU A 119 5.88 -22.33 8.82
N SER A 120 7.09 -22.70 9.25
CA SER A 120 8.24 -22.80 8.35
C SER A 120 8.08 -23.96 7.37
N GLU A 121 7.63 -25.12 7.84
CA GLU A 121 7.34 -26.28 7.00
C GLU A 121 6.23 -25.97 5.98
N ILE A 122 5.15 -25.33 6.44
CA ILE A 122 4.06 -24.91 5.57
C ILE A 122 4.55 -23.92 4.52
N SER A 123 5.31 -22.91 4.92
CA SER A 123 5.88 -21.90 4.02
C SER A 123 6.79 -22.54 2.97
N ALA A 124 7.62 -23.50 3.36
CA ALA A 124 8.49 -24.23 2.42
C ALA A 124 7.68 -24.99 1.36
N VAL A 125 6.63 -25.72 1.77
CA VAL A 125 5.73 -26.43 0.84
C VAL A 125 5.04 -25.45 -0.12
N LEU A 126 4.55 -24.31 0.39
CA LEU A 126 3.91 -23.28 -0.44
C LEU A 126 4.89 -22.59 -1.39
N ALA A 127 6.14 -22.40 -0.98
CA ALA A 127 7.20 -21.82 -1.79
C ALA A 127 7.81 -22.80 -2.80
N GLY A 128 7.46 -24.10 -2.73
CA GLY A 128 8.06 -25.15 -3.55
C GLY A 128 9.54 -25.42 -3.23
N LEU A 129 9.94 -25.19 -1.98
CA LEU A 129 11.30 -25.38 -1.46
C LEU A 129 11.49 -26.77 -0.83
#